data_AF-A0A1F4JUR8-F1
#
_entry.id   AF-A0A1F4JUR8-F1
#
_cell.length_a   1.000
_cell.length_b   1.000
_cell.length_c   1.000
_cell.angle_alpha   90.00
_cell.angle_beta   90.00
_cell.angle_gamma   90.00
#
_symmetry.space_group_name_H-M   'P 1'
#
loop_
_entity.id
_entity.type
_entity.pdbx_description
1 polymer ?
#
loop_
_entity_poly.entity_id
_entity_poly.type
_entity_poly.pdbx_seq_one_letter_code
_entity_poly.pdbx_strand_id
1 'polypeptide(L)'
;MINGEKSTFAIECEIHHTFENFIYCNFRFWIAGEQIGDWSEESVLGVLIHSAKVFARYQGERYLEQAEGMSAMSLRNYIDRITTSDDPNDMQVSIEGHYRQRFLLHEIADDSVARDFEVMVVERADGAQRVLSKRRDGDDLQEKTLPKLTVDKAVAEFLLWAEQQA
;
A
#
# COMPACT_ATOMS: atom_id res chain seq x y z
N MET A 1 16.82 -0.11 6.81
CA MET A 1 15.96 0.64 7.74
C MET A 1 14.60 -0.05 7.84
N ILE A 2 14.00 -0.09 9.04
CA ILE A 2 12.65 -0.61 9.27
C ILE A 2 11.83 0.50 9.96
N ASN A 3 10.69 0.86 9.38
CA ASN A 3 9.76 1.86 9.91
C ASN A 3 8.44 1.18 10.27
N GLY A 4 7.94 1.35 11.49
CA GLY A 4 6.85 0.54 12.06
C GLY A 4 7.31 -0.73 12.77
N GLU A 5 6.39 -1.67 12.99
CA GLU A 5 6.61 -2.88 13.79
C GLU A 5 6.28 -4.14 12.96
N LYS A 6 7.27 -5.00 12.71
CA LYS A 6 7.13 -6.16 11.81
C LYS A 6 5.98 -7.10 12.20
N SER A 7 5.66 -7.21 13.49
CA SER A 7 4.56 -8.04 14.02
C SER A 7 3.17 -7.53 13.67
N THR A 8 3.04 -6.27 13.25
CA THR A 8 1.76 -5.64 12.86
C THR A 8 1.85 -5.13 11.42
N PHE A 9 2.57 -4.03 11.19
CA PHE A 9 2.90 -3.51 9.88
C PHE A 9 4.21 -2.74 9.94
N ALA A 10 5.08 -2.96 8.96
CA ALA A 10 6.29 -2.16 8.78
C ALA A 10 6.66 -2.00 7.31
N ILE A 11 7.43 -0.96 7.02
CA ILE A 11 8.14 -0.78 5.75
C ILE A 11 9.62 -1.05 6.01
N GLU A 12 10.20 -1.97 5.25
CA GLU A 12 11.64 -2.22 5.27
C GLU A 12 12.25 -1.75 3.96
N CYS A 13 13.28 -0.91 4.06
CA CYS A 13 13.98 -0.35 2.92
C CYS A 13 15.47 -0.27 3.20
N GLU A 14 16.30 -0.72 2.26
CA GLU A 14 17.76 -0.73 2.38
C GLU A 14 18.39 -0.09 1.14
N ILE A 15 19.17 0.98 1.34
CA ILE A 15 19.89 1.67 0.27
C ILE A 15 21.10 0.83 -0.14
N HIS A 16 21.27 0.60 -1.43
CA HIS A 16 22.42 -0.11 -1.99
C HIS A 16 23.48 0.83 -2.51
N HIS A 17 23.09 1.60 -3.52
CA HIS A 17 24.04 2.42 -4.28
C HIS A 17 23.35 3.64 -4.89
N THR A 18 24.17 4.61 -5.28
CA THR A 18 23.74 5.81 -5.98
C THR A 18 24.34 5.79 -7.38
N PHE A 19 23.50 5.99 -8.39
CA PHE A 19 23.93 6.06 -9.79
C PHE A 19 23.18 7.18 -10.51
N GLU A 20 23.91 8.06 -11.20
CA GLU A 20 23.34 9.20 -11.96
C GLU A 20 22.31 10.06 -11.19
N ASN A 21 22.56 10.29 -9.89
CA ASN A 21 21.69 11.00 -8.93
C ASN A 21 20.42 10.25 -8.51
N PHE A 22 20.27 8.98 -8.89
CA PHE A 22 19.24 8.10 -8.36
C PHE A 22 19.81 7.26 -7.22
N ILE A 23 19.02 7.13 -6.15
CA ILE A 23 19.33 6.24 -5.02
C ILE A 23 18.53 4.96 -5.23
N TYR A 24 19.25 3.85 -5.39
CA TYR A 24 18.68 2.52 -5.55
C TYR A 24 18.60 1.82 -4.19
N CYS A 25 17.49 1.13 -3.96
CA CYS A 25 17.21 0.47 -2.70
C CYS A 25 16.36 -0.79 -2.91
N ASN A 26 16.44 -1.76 -2.01
CA ASN A 26 15.36 -2.74 -1.89
C ASN A 26 14.25 -2.19 -1.01
N PHE A 27 13.02 -2.65 -1.24
CA PHE A 27 11.85 -2.23 -0.50
C PHE A 27 10.88 -3.41 -0.35
N ARG A 28 10.27 -3.54 0.82
CA ARG A 28 9.14 -4.46 1.04
C ARG A 28 8.25 -4.01 2.19
N PHE A 29 7.05 -4.55 2.23
CA PHE A 29 6.20 -4.47 3.41
C PHE A 29 6.39 -5.68 4.32
N TRP A 30 6.15 -5.46 5.60
CA TRP A 30 5.86 -6.50 6.57
C TRP A 30 4.40 -6.37 6.98
N ILE A 31 3.64 -7.46 6.87
CA ILE A 31 2.22 -7.50 7.26
C ILE A 31 2.04 -8.67 8.22
N ALA A 32 1.82 -8.37 9.51
CA ALA A 32 1.69 -9.36 10.58
C ALA A 32 2.83 -10.39 10.62
N GLY A 33 4.06 -9.96 10.38
CA GLY A 33 5.27 -10.81 10.36
C GLY A 33 5.59 -11.42 9.00
N GLU A 34 4.70 -11.32 8.01
CA GLU A 34 4.93 -11.83 6.66
C GLU A 34 5.59 -10.78 5.76
N GLN A 35 6.55 -11.20 4.94
CA GLN A 35 7.25 -10.35 3.99
C GLN A 35 6.46 -10.27 2.68
N ILE A 36 6.18 -9.05 2.23
CA ILE A 36 5.40 -8.78 1.04
C ILE A 36 6.21 -7.86 0.12
N GLY A 37 6.67 -8.43 -1.00
CA GLY A 37 7.58 -7.81 -1.96
C GLY A 37 8.81 -8.67 -2.24
N ASP A 38 9.35 -8.55 -3.45
CA ASP A 38 10.59 -9.19 -3.87
C ASP A 38 11.78 -8.37 -3.37
N TRP A 39 12.52 -8.94 -2.41
CA TRP A 39 13.72 -8.30 -1.85
C TRP A 39 14.92 -8.32 -2.79
N SER A 40 14.87 -9.07 -3.89
CA SER A 40 15.93 -9.09 -4.90
C SER A 40 15.78 -7.98 -5.95
N GLU A 41 14.59 -7.39 -6.06
CA GLU A 41 14.31 -6.31 -7.00
C GLU A 41 14.70 -4.94 -6.41
N GLU A 42 15.34 -4.12 -7.23
CA GLU A 42 15.73 -2.76 -6.86
C GLU A 42 14.62 -1.77 -7.22
N SER A 43 14.47 -0.74 -6.40
CA SER A 43 13.54 0.36 -6.61
C SER A 43 14.27 1.69 -6.42
N VAL A 44 13.78 2.72 -7.12
CA VAL A 44 14.35 4.07 -7.00
C VAL A 44 13.70 4.81 -5.83
N LEU A 45 14.50 5.19 -4.83
CA LEU A 45 14.00 5.80 -3.59
C LEU A 45 13.14 7.05 -3.84
N GLY A 46 13.50 7.89 -4.80
CA GLY A 46 12.73 9.09 -5.17
C GLY A 46 11.31 8.76 -5.68
N VAL A 47 11.15 7.65 -6.40
CA VAL A 47 9.84 7.16 -6.87
C VAL A 47 9.02 6.67 -5.68
N LEU A 48 9.63 5.89 -4.78
CA LEU A 48 8.98 5.42 -3.55
C LEU A 48 8.49 6.59 -2.68
N ILE A 49 9.32 7.63 -2.50
CA ILE A 49 8.95 8.84 -1.75
C ILE A 49 7.74 9.52 -2.41
N HIS A 50 7.77 9.69 -3.74
CA HIS A 50 6.67 10.31 -4.47
C HIS A 50 5.36 9.54 -4.28
N SER A 51 5.37 8.23 -4.53
CA SER A 51 4.18 7.39 -4.41
C SER A 51 3.68 7.29 -2.96
N ALA A 52 4.58 7.19 -1.97
CA ALA A 52 4.22 7.22 -0.56
C ALA A 52 3.56 8.55 -0.15
N LYS A 53 4.04 9.70 -0.66
CA LYS A 53 3.39 10.99 -0.44
C LYS A 53 1.99 11.04 -1.03
N VAL A 54 1.80 10.49 -2.22
CA VAL A 54 0.48 10.42 -2.86
C VAL A 54 -0.47 9.56 -2.02
N PHE A 55 -0.04 8.36 -1.61
CA PHE A 55 -0.83 7.48 -0.73
C PHE A 55 -1.18 8.16 0.60
N ALA A 56 -0.23 8.86 1.22
CA ALA A 56 -0.39 9.50 2.52
C ALA A 56 -1.40 10.66 2.51
N ARG A 57 -1.66 11.30 1.35
CA ARG A 57 -2.68 12.38 1.23
C ARG A 57 -4.09 11.92 1.59
N TYR A 58 -4.36 10.62 1.49
CA TYR A 58 -5.67 10.03 1.75
C TYR A 58 -5.80 9.42 3.16
N GLN A 59 -4.90 9.78 4.08
CA GLN A 59 -5.00 9.36 5.49
C GLN A 59 -6.34 9.77 6.10
N GLY A 60 -7.05 8.83 6.75
CA GLY A 60 -8.36 9.10 7.35
C GLY A 60 -9.49 9.23 6.34
N GLU A 61 -9.18 9.18 5.06
CA GLU A 61 -10.11 9.11 3.97
C GLU A 61 -10.05 7.71 3.37
N ARG A 62 -9.93 6.59 4.10
CA ARG A 62 -10.02 5.23 3.47
C ARG A 62 -11.25 4.46 3.90
N TYR A 63 -12.17 5.12 4.59
CA TYR A 63 -13.45 4.54 4.97
C TYR A 63 -14.42 4.50 3.79
N LEU A 64 -15.09 3.36 3.64
CA LEU A 64 -16.13 3.10 2.64
C LEU A 64 -17.32 2.46 3.36
N GLU A 65 -18.43 3.18 3.49
CA GLU A 65 -19.61 2.68 4.21
C GLU A 65 -20.14 1.38 3.61
N GLN A 66 -20.15 1.27 2.28
CA GLN A 66 -20.60 0.07 1.57
C GLN A 66 -19.66 -1.13 1.78
N ALA A 67 -18.42 -0.91 2.19
CA ALA A 67 -17.43 -1.96 2.47
C ALA A 67 -17.59 -2.55 3.87
N GLU A 68 -18.37 -1.93 4.75
CA GLU A 68 -18.55 -2.40 6.12
C GLU A 68 -19.28 -3.76 6.09
N GLY A 69 -18.71 -4.76 6.75
CA GLY A 69 -19.25 -6.13 6.76
C GLY A 69 -18.97 -6.95 5.49
N MET A 70 -18.34 -6.40 4.44
CA MET A 70 -17.92 -7.20 3.28
C MET A 70 -16.85 -8.22 3.68
N SER A 71 -16.96 -9.44 3.14
CA SER A 71 -15.86 -10.42 3.20
C SER A 71 -14.60 -9.88 2.52
N ALA A 72 -13.41 -10.40 2.85
CA ALA A 72 -12.16 -9.98 2.22
C ALA A 72 -12.24 -10.04 0.69
N MET A 73 -12.76 -11.14 0.14
CA MET A 73 -12.87 -11.34 -1.31
C MET A 73 -13.85 -10.35 -1.94
N SER A 74 -15.02 -10.14 -1.31
CA SER A 74 -15.99 -9.16 -1.78
C SER A 74 -15.44 -7.74 -1.75
N LEU A 75 -14.70 -7.39 -0.70
CA LEU A 75 -14.05 -6.10 -0.56
C LEU A 75 -12.98 -5.89 -1.63
N ARG A 76 -12.10 -6.88 -1.84
CA ARG A 76 -11.08 -6.84 -2.89
C ARG A 76 -11.72 -6.59 -4.26
N ASN A 77 -12.73 -7.38 -4.63
CA ASN A 77 -13.41 -7.24 -5.92
C ASN A 77 -14.14 -5.90 -6.05
N TYR A 78 -14.70 -5.37 -4.95
CA TYR A 78 -15.32 -4.06 -4.94
C TYR A 78 -14.29 -2.95 -5.18
N ILE A 79 -13.15 -2.98 -4.50
CA ILE A 79 -12.06 -2.01 -4.69
C ILE A 79 -11.51 -2.10 -6.09
N ASP A 80 -11.21 -3.31 -6.58
CA ASP A 80 -10.73 -3.55 -7.94
C ASP A 80 -11.68 -2.90 -8.94
N ARG A 81 -12.99 -3.20 -8.87
CA ARG A 81 -13.99 -2.58 -9.74
C ARG A 81 -13.97 -1.04 -9.70
N ILE A 82 -13.97 -0.41 -8.52
CA ILE A 82 -14.01 1.07 -8.44
C ILE A 82 -12.67 1.73 -8.81
N THR A 83 -11.59 0.95 -8.95
CA THR A 83 -10.25 1.48 -9.23
C THR A 83 -9.71 1.14 -10.63
N THR A 84 -10.21 0.08 -11.26
CA THR A 84 -9.69 -0.47 -12.52
C THR A 84 -10.76 -0.67 -13.60
N SER A 85 -12.04 -0.45 -13.31
CA SER A 85 -13.12 -0.65 -14.30
C SER A 85 -13.04 0.37 -15.44
N ASP A 86 -13.16 -0.14 -16.67
CA ASP A 86 -13.30 0.64 -17.91
C ASP A 86 -14.76 1.05 -18.20
N ASP A 87 -15.72 0.67 -17.34
CA ASP A 87 -17.11 1.11 -17.50
C ASP A 87 -17.19 2.64 -17.26
N PRO A 88 -17.78 3.42 -18.17
CA PRO A 88 -17.86 4.87 -18.02
C PRO A 88 -18.50 5.35 -16.71
N ASN A 89 -19.46 4.61 -16.16
CA ASN A 89 -20.11 4.96 -14.89
C ASN A 89 -19.19 4.67 -13.70
N ASP A 90 -18.45 3.56 -13.72
CA ASP A 90 -17.46 3.25 -12.69
C ASP A 90 -16.25 4.19 -12.79
N MET A 91 -15.85 4.57 -14.00
CA MET A 91 -14.77 5.54 -14.24
C MET A 91 -15.13 6.92 -13.70
N GLN A 92 -16.39 7.35 -13.85
CA GLN A 92 -16.89 8.57 -13.22
C GLN A 92 -16.76 8.50 -11.70
N VAL A 93 -17.14 7.39 -11.07
CA VAL A 93 -16.98 7.16 -9.62
C VAL A 93 -15.50 7.18 -9.19
N SER A 94 -14.61 6.56 -9.97
CA SER A 94 -13.16 6.56 -9.75
C SER A 94 -12.58 7.98 -9.78
N ILE A 95 -12.97 8.78 -10.78
CA ILE A 95 -12.51 10.16 -10.98
C ILE A 95 -13.11 11.13 -9.94
N GLU A 96 -14.37 10.94 -9.57
CA GLU A 96 -15.11 11.88 -8.71
C GLU A 96 -14.92 11.66 -7.20
N GLY A 97 -14.38 10.51 -6.76
CA GLY A 97 -14.20 10.28 -5.31
C GLY A 97 -13.35 9.09 -4.87
N HIS A 98 -12.85 8.26 -5.80
CA HIS A 98 -12.22 6.99 -5.48
C HIS A 98 -10.89 6.79 -6.22
N TYR A 99 -10.01 7.81 -6.20
CA TYR A 99 -8.64 7.72 -6.69
C TYR A 99 -7.97 6.43 -6.20
N ARG A 100 -7.59 5.54 -7.11
CA ARG A 100 -7.09 4.19 -6.75
C ARG A 100 -5.95 4.20 -5.73
N GLN A 101 -5.07 5.20 -5.82
CA GLN A 101 -3.94 5.42 -4.92
C GLN A 101 -4.35 5.61 -3.45
N ARG A 102 -5.63 5.91 -3.20
CA ARG A 102 -6.25 5.93 -1.87
C ARG A 102 -6.21 4.57 -1.19
N PHE A 103 -6.48 3.49 -1.95
CA PHE A 103 -6.65 2.13 -1.40
C PHE A 103 -5.46 1.22 -1.71
N LEU A 104 -4.79 1.41 -2.85
CA LEU A 104 -3.78 0.49 -3.37
C LEU A 104 -2.39 0.81 -2.78
N LEU A 105 -2.09 0.26 -1.60
CA LEU A 105 -0.80 0.46 -0.92
C LEU A 105 0.40 -0.04 -1.73
N HIS A 106 0.21 -1.11 -2.50
CA HIS A 106 1.27 -1.68 -3.34
C HIS A 106 1.80 -0.70 -4.41
N GLU A 107 1.03 0.33 -4.80
CA GLU A 107 1.50 1.36 -5.73
C GLU A 107 2.64 2.23 -5.18
N ILE A 108 2.92 2.16 -3.86
CA ILE A 108 4.12 2.81 -3.31
C ILE A 108 5.40 2.22 -3.93
N ALA A 109 5.41 0.92 -4.22
CA ALA A 109 6.57 0.18 -4.69
C ALA A 109 6.17 -0.71 -5.86
N ASP A 110 6.00 -0.09 -7.03
CA ASP A 110 5.50 -0.77 -8.22
C ASP A 110 6.44 -1.93 -8.63
N ASP A 111 7.75 -1.64 -8.66
CA ASP A 111 8.78 -2.58 -9.10
C ASP A 111 8.94 -3.79 -8.16
N SER A 112 9.01 -3.56 -6.84
CA SER A 112 9.34 -4.58 -5.85
C SER A 112 8.13 -5.20 -5.14
N VAL A 113 6.94 -4.59 -5.20
CA VAL A 113 5.73 -5.13 -4.57
C VAL A 113 4.61 -5.35 -5.58
N ALA A 114 4.22 -4.32 -6.32
CA ALA A 114 3.02 -4.37 -7.17
C ALA A 114 3.10 -5.43 -8.25
N ARG A 115 4.31 -5.78 -8.71
CA ARG A 115 4.53 -6.85 -9.69
C ARG A 115 3.98 -8.20 -9.24
N ASP A 116 4.25 -8.59 -8.00
CA ASP A 116 3.94 -9.94 -7.49
C ASP A 116 2.75 -9.95 -6.51
N PHE A 117 2.47 -8.81 -5.90
CA PHE A 117 1.48 -8.67 -4.84
C PHE A 117 0.53 -7.51 -5.11
N GLU A 118 -0.73 -7.75 -4.77
CA GLU A 118 -1.73 -6.71 -4.61
C GLU A 118 -1.92 -6.49 -3.10
N VAL A 119 -1.67 -5.27 -2.64
CA VAL A 119 -1.88 -4.87 -1.24
C VAL A 119 -2.83 -3.68 -1.18
N MET A 120 -3.89 -3.80 -0.38
CA MET A 120 -4.93 -2.79 -0.23
C MET A 120 -5.15 -2.44 1.24
N VAL A 121 -5.56 -1.19 1.50
CA VAL A 121 -5.90 -0.71 2.85
C VAL A 121 -7.25 -0.01 2.83
N VAL A 122 -8.14 -0.42 3.72
CA VAL A 122 -9.47 0.18 3.93
C VAL A 122 -9.69 0.44 5.40
N GLU A 123 -10.21 1.61 5.74
CA GLU A 123 -10.60 1.93 7.12
C GLU A 123 -12.01 1.43 7.41
N ARG A 124 -12.24 1.04 8.66
CA ARG A 124 -13.55 0.69 9.21
C ARG A 124 -14.18 1.88 9.93
N ALA A 125 -15.46 1.78 10.25
CA ALA A 125 -16.17 2.83 11.00
C ALA A 125 -15.54 3.14 12.38
N ASP A 126 -14.92 2.16 13.03
CA ASP A 126 -14.20 2.32 14.30
C ASP A 126 -12.77 2.89 14.14
N GLY A 127 -12.34 3.09 12.89
CA GLY A 127 -11.00 3.54 12.50
C GLY A 127 -9.97 2.42 12.36
N ALA A 128 -10.29 1.17 12.71
CA ALA A 128 -9.37 0.06 12.44
C ALA A 128 -9.10 -0.07 10.93
N GLN A 129 -7.93 -0.61 10.58
CA GLN A 129 -7.49 -0.71 9.19
C GLN A 129 -7.50 -2.17 8.74
N ARG A 130 -8.30 -2.49 7.73
CA ARG A 130 -8.26 -3.77 7.05
C ARG A 130 -7.17 -3.70 5.99
N VAL A 131 -6.16 -4.56 6.12
CA VAL A 131 -5.09 -4.73 5.14
C VAL A 131 -5.30 -6.05 4.43
N LEU A 132 -5.53 -5.98 3.12
CA LEU A 132 -5.72 -7.13 2.26
C LEU A 132 -4.43 -7.32 1.45
N SER A 133 -3.93 -8.55 1.38
CA SER A 133 -2.77 -8.88 0.56
C SER A 133 -3.01 -10.17 -0.21
N LYS A 134 -2.67 -10.17 -1.49
CA LYS A 134 -2.84 -11.32 -2.39
C LYS A 134 -1.64 -11.40 -3.32
N ARG A 135 -1.07 -12.60 -3.51
CA ARG A 135 -0.14 -12.84 -4.62
C ARG A 135 -0.91 -12.85 -5.94
N ARG A 136 -0.41 -12.16 -6.97
CA ARG A 136 -1.11 -12.07 -8.26
C ARG A 136 -1.25 -13.43 -8.95
N ASP A 137 -0.25 -14.28 -8.82
CA ASP A 137 -0.24 -15.65 -9.38
C ASP A 137 -0.91 -16.70 -8.48
N GLY A 138 -1.49 -16.29 -7.35
CA GLY A 138 -2.10 -17.19 -6.37
C GLY A 138 -3.57 -16.88 -6.11
N ASP A 139 -4.26 -17.82 -5.45
CA ASP A 139 -5.65 -17.64 -5.02
C ASP A 139 -5.77 -17.18 -3.56
N ASP A 140 -4.68 -17.27 -2.80
CA ASP A 140 -4.66 -16.98 -1.37
C ASP A 140 -4.71 -15.46 -1.11
N LEU A 141 -5.91 -15.00 -0.79
CA LEU A 141 -6.16 -13.68 -0.24
C LEU A 141 -6.06 -13.72 1.28
N GLN A 142 -5.13 -12.95 1.83
CA GLN A 142 -5.02 -12.74 3.26
C GLN A 142 -5.62 -11.40 3.68
N GLU A 143 -6.20 -11.38 4.87
CA GLU A 143 -6.69 -10.18 5.52
C GLU A 143 -6.11 -10.09 6.94
N LYS A 144 -5.68 -8.88 7.32
CA LYS A 144 -5.33 -8.53 8.69
C LYS A 144 -6.07 -7.26 9.09
N THR A 145 -6.63 -7.25 10.29
CA THR A 145 -7.20 -6.04 10.89
C THR A 145 -6.18 -5.44 11.85
N LEU A 146 -5.76 -4.23 11.56
CA LEU A 146 -4.78 -3.48 12.33
C LEU A 146 -5.45 -2.35 13.12
N PRO A 147 -4.82 -1.89 14.21
CA PRO A 147 -5.25 -0.69 14.91
C PRO A 147 -5.30 0.55 14.00
N LYS A 148 -6.02 1.57 14.47
CA LYS A 148 -6.18 2.84 13.76
C LYS A 148 -4.82 3.49 13.46
N LEU A 149 -4.66 3.99 12.23
CA LEU A 149 -3.45 4.67 11.70
C LEU A 149 -2.17 3.83 11.71
N THR A 150 -2.23 2.50 11.89
CA THR A 150 -1.01 1.67 11.92
C THR A 150 -0.22 1.77 10.60
N VAL A 151 -0.90 1.65 9.44
CA VAL A 151 -0.23 1.78 8.13
C VAL A 151 0.25 3.22 7.92
N ASP A 152 -0.60 4.22 8.20
CA ASP A 152 -0.27 5.63 7.97
C ASP A 152 0.95 6.08 8.77
N LYS A 153 1.08 5.63 10.02
CA LYS A 153 2.25 5.92 10.85
C LYS A 153 3.52 5.36 10.26
N ALA A 154 3.51 4.09 9.82
CA ALA A 154 4.68 3.47 9.20
C ALA A 154 5.05 4.17 7.87
N VAL A 155 4.07 4.57 7.07
CA VAL A 155 4.30 5.37 5.85
C VAL A 155 4.89 6.74 6.19
N ALA A 156 4.39 7.42 7.21
CA ALA A 156 4.91 8.71 7.65
C ALA A 156 6.35 8.62 8.19
N GLU A 157 6.65 7.59 8.98
CA GLU A 157 8.00 7.29 9.47
C GLU A 157 8.95 6.99 8.29
N PHE A 158 8.51 6.18 7.33
CA PHE A 158 9.27 5.92 6.11
C PHE A 158 9.58 7.21 5.33
N LEU A 159 8.58 8.07 5.13
CA LEU A 159 8.76 9.35 4.44
C LEU A 159 9.78 10.24 5.16
N LEU A 160 9.66 10.39 6.48
CA LEU A 160 10.57 11.19 7.29
C LEU A 160 12.02 10.69 7.19
N TRP A 161 12.22 9.37 7.19
CA TRP A 161 13.55 8.79 7.02
C TRP A 161 14.07 8.95 5.60
N ALA A 162 13.26 8.62 4.59
CA ALA A 162 13.66 8.58 3.18
C ALA A 162 14.02 9.97 2.65
N GLU A 163 13.30 11.01 3.07
CA GLU A 163 13.59 12.40 2.72
C GLU A 163 14.93 12.90 3.28
N GLN A 164 15.46 12.29 4.35
CA GLN A 164 16.79 12.61 4.87
C GLN A 164 17.91 11.97 4.07
N GLN A 165 17.59 11.00 3.21
CA GLN A 165 18.55 10.32 2.35
C GLN A 165 18.61 10.94 0.94
N ALA A 166 17.53 11.61 0.52
CA ALA A 166 17.32 12.14 -0.82
C ALA A 166 17.93 13.54 -1.05
#